data_AF-A0A182I5W2-F1
#
_entry.id   AF-A0A182I5W2-F1
#
_cell.length_a   1.000
_cell.length_b   1.000
_cell.length_c   1.000
_cell.angle_alpha   90.00
_cell.angle_beta   90.00
_cell.angle_gamma   90.00
#
_symmetry.space_group_name_H-M   'P 1'
#
loop_
_entity.id
_entity.type
_entity.pdbx_description
1 polymer ?
#
loop_
_entity_poly.entity_id
_entity_poly.type
_entity_poly.pdbx_seq_one_letter_code
_entity_poly.pdbx_strand_id
1 'polypeptide(L)'
;MFSKAVMVGFASYRYHMEEENVILQSNVIPMLLCNAQQKFRIVPRDLQVLEGTEALLRCEIYNLVGAVQWTKDGFALGFSHTIPGYPRYSVLADRNLGIYNLRISNASIEDDAEYQCQVGPAKFNSAIRANARLTVICK
;
A
#
# COMPACT_ATOMS: atom_id res chain seq x y z
N MET A 1 -5.34 35.69 58.29
CA MET A 1 -4.45 34.61 57.84
C MET A 1 -5.34 33.50 57.31
N PHE A 2 -5.33 33.33 55.99
CA PHE A 2 -6.08 32.38 55.13
C PHE A 2 -7.62 32.38 55.23
N SER A 3 -8.23 33.16 54.33
CA SER A 3 -9.66 33.24 54.04
C SER A 3 -10.25 31.92 53.56
N LYS A 4 -11.43 31.56 54.04
CA LYS A 4 -12.31 30.57 53.39
C LYS A 4 -13.72 31.15 53.31
N ALA A 5 -14.07 31.61 52.11
CA ALA A 5 -15.40 32.06 51.70
C ALA A 5 -15.42 31.93 50.15
N VAL A 6 -16.50 31.63 49.43
CA VAL A 6 -17.94 31.82 49.63
C VAL A 6 -18.67 30.72 48.83
N MET A 7 -19.82 30.26 49.33
CA MET A 7 -20.83 29.55 48.53
C MET A 7 -21.85 30.56 48.01
N VAL A 8 -22.04 30.70 46.68
CA VAL A 8 -23.34 30.74 45.97
C VAL A 8 -23.13 30.48 44.46
N GLY A 9 -23.79 29.46 43.88
CA GLY A 9 -24.32 29.56 42.51
C GLY A 9 -23.89 28.55 41.41
N PHE A 10 -24.63 27.44 41.33
CA PHE A 10 -25.11 26.68 40.13
C PHE A 10 -24.19 25.78 39.25
N ALA A 11 -24.59 24.49 39.23
CA ALA A 11 -24.54 23.45 38.17
C ALA A 11 -23.15 22.97 37.68
N SER A 12 -22.70 21.72 37.86
CA SER A 12 -23.16 20.39 37.38
C SER A 12 -21.93 19.79 36.64
N TYR A 13 -21.39 18.59 36.82
CA TYR A 13 -21.93 17.25 37.02
C TYR A 13 -20.94 16.40 37.85
N ARG A 14 -21.45 15.54 38.73
CA ARG A 14 -20.65 14.57 39.52
C ARG A 14 -20.37 13.32 38.69
N TYR A 15 -19.11 12.87 38.66
CA TYR A 15 -18.78 11.45 38.47
C TYR A 15 -18.21 10.95 39.80
N HIS A 16 -18.95 10.05 40.46
CA HIS A 16 -18.55 9.38 41.69
C HIS A 16 -17.59 8.24 41.33
N MET A 17 -16.44 8.15 42.01
CA MET A 17 -15.53 7.00 41.95
C MET A 17 -15.57 6.30 43.31
N GLU A 18 -15.86 5.01 43.33
CA GLU A 18 -15.57 4.11 44.46
C GLU A 18 -14.85 2.87 43.92
N GLU A 19 -13.67 2.59 44.46
CA GLU A 19 -12.86 1.37 44.33
C GLU A 19 -13.54 0.25 45.15
N GLU A 20 -13.37 -1.06 44.94
CA GLU A 20 -12.12 -1.82 44.91
C GLU A 20 -12.44 -3.32 44.65
N ASN A 21 -11.68 -4.01 43.77
CA ASN A 21 -11.16 -5.39 43.94
C ASN A 21 -10.75 -6.06 42.61
N VAL A 22 -9.52 -6.58 42.60
CA VAL A 22 -8.72 -7.05 41.45
C VAL A 22 -8.93 -8.54 41.16
N ILE A 23 -9.36 -8.92 39.94
CA ILE A 23 -9.04 -10.22 39.29
C ILE A 23 -8.86 -10.04 37.76
N LEU A 24 -7.59 -10.03 37.33
CA LEU A 24 -6.97 -10.37 36.03
C LEU A 24 -7.75 -10.31 34.68
N GLN A 25 -7.24 -9.45 33.80
CA GLN A 25 -7.18 -9.47 32.32
C GLN A 25 -8.47 -9.33 31.48
N SER A 26 -8.78 -8.10 31.05
CA SER A 26 -9.31 -7.88 29.70
C SER A 26 -8.89 -6.50 29.15
N ASN A 27 -7.80 -6.48 28.38
CA ASN A 27 -7.45 -5.37 27.51
C ASN A 27 -8.38 -5.38 26.29
N VAL A 28 -9.52 -4.71 26.36
CA VAL A 28 -10.35 -4.44 25.18
C VAL A 28 -10.52 -2.94 24.99
N ILE A 29 -9.46 -2.29 24.52
CA ILE A 29 -9.61 -1.05 23.74
C ILE A 29 -10.27 -1.48 22.42
N PRO A 30 -11.57 -1.25 22.18
CA PRO A 30 -12.24 -1.82 21.03
C PRO A 30 -11.92 -0.98 19.79
N MET A 31 -11.21 -1.56 18.82
CA MET A 31 -11.52 -1.49 17.39
C MET A 31 -11.73 -0.11 16.72
N LEU A 32 -11.18 0.99 17.25
CA LEU A 32 -11.30 2.34 16.69
C LEU A 32 -10.12 2.78 15.80
N LEU A 33 -9.24 1.85 15.42
CA LEU A 33 -8.35 2.06 14.27
C LEU A 33 -9.05 1.51 13.04
N CYS A 34 -9.51 2.37 12.14
CA CYS A 34 -9.98 1.89 10.84
C CYS A 34 -8.82 1.12 10.19
N ASN A 35 -9.00 -0.17 9.91
CA ASN A 35 -8.00 -0.92 9.14
C ASN A 35 -8.02 -0.32 7.73
N ALA A 36 -7.07 0.56 7.45
CA ALA A 36 -6.99 1.25 6.19
C ALA A 36 -6.69 0.23 5.07
N GLN A 37 -7.62 0.11 4.11
CA GLN A 37 -7.45 -0.81 2.99
C GLN A 37 -6.27 -0.39 2.11
N GLN A 38 -5.53 -1.39 1.62
CA GLN A 38 -4.57 -1.20 0.55
C GLN A 38 -5.27 -0.67 -0.70
N LYS A 39 -4.72 0.39 -1.29
CA LYS A 39 -5.27 1.03 -2.48
C LYS A 39 -4.16 1.65 -3.33
N PHE A 40 -4.36 1.71 -4.64
CA PHE A 40 -3.40 2.39 -5.50
C PHE A 40 -3.34 3.89 -5.18
N ARG A 41 -2.14 4.38 -4.89
CA ARG A 41 -1.76 5.80 -4.93
C ARG A 41 -1.50 6.22 -6.37
N ILE A 42 -0.71 5.42 -7.09
CA ILE A 42 -0.46 5.57 -8.51
C ILE A 42 -0.89 4.27 -9.19
N VAL A 43 -1.90 4.38 -10.03
CA VAL A 43 -2.35 3.31 -10.92
C VAL A 43 -1.42 3.30 -12.14
N PRO A 44 -0.94 2.13 -12.60
CA PRO A 44 -0.20 2.05 -13.86
C PRO A 44 -1.05 2.58 -15.02
N ARG A 45 -0.37 3.19 -15.99
CA ARG A 45 -0.99 3.76 -17.18
C ARG A 45 -0.29 3.24 -18.40
N ASP A 46 -1.04 3.17 -19.50
CA ASP A 46 -0.50 2.80 -20.79
C ASP A 46 0.69 3.68 -21.14
N LEU A 47 1.70 3.04 -21.70
CA LEU A 47 2.97 3.66 -22.01
C LEU A 47 3.40 3.23 -23.40
N GLN A 48 3.84 4.20 -24.20
CA GLN A 48 4.46 3.94 -25.49
C GLN A 48 5.91 4.40 -25.43
N VAL A 49 6.82 3.53 -25.89
CA VAL A 49 8.25 3.82 -25.94
C VAL A 49 8.84 3.42 -27.28
N LEU A 50 9.95 4.05 -27.66
CA LEU A 50 10.73 3.60 -28.80
C LEU A 50 11.59 2.39 -28.41
N GLU A 51 11.78 1.47 -29.33
CA GLU A 51 12.71 0.36 -29.16
C GLU A 51 14.11 0.88 -28.74
N GLY A 52 14.73 0.16 -27.81
CA GLY A 52 16.02 0.46 -27.21
C GLY A 52 16.02 1.54 -26.13
N THR A 53 14.86 2.16 -25.83
CA THR A 53 14.73 3.12 -24.72
C THR A 53 14.29 2.44 -23.42
N GLU A 54 14.23 3.19 -22.32
CA GLU A 54 13.73 2.68 -21.05
C GLU A 54 12.21 2.79 -20.98
N ALA A 55 11.55 1.71 -20.54
CA ALA A 55 10.14 1.72 -20.16
C ALA A 55 10.01 1.69 -18.63
N LEU A 56 9.17 2.57 -18.07
CA LEU A 56 8.89 2.64 -16.64
C LEU A 56 7.38 2.66 -16.37
N LEU A 57 6.84 1.50 -15.98
CA LEU A 57 5.45 1.37 -15.55
C LEU A 57 5.36 1.61 -14.04
N ARG A 58 4.59 2.62 -13.65
CA ARG A 58 4.48 3.03 -12.24
C ARG A 58 3.38 2.28 -11.50
N CYS A 59 3.67 1.85 -10.28
CA CYS A 59 2.69 1.28 -9.37
C CYS A 59 3.05 1.63 -7.93
N GLU A 60 2.17 2.39 -7.28
CA GLU A 60 2.39 2.84 -5.91
C GLU A 60 1.14 2.64 -5.07
N ILE A 61 1.29 2.25 -3.80
CA ILE A 61 0.23 1.72 -2.96
C ILE A 61 0.21 2.45 -1.61
N TYR A 62 -0.96 2.97 -1.24
CA TYR A 62 -1.24 3.38 0.14
C TYR A 62 -1.60 2.16 0.98
N ASN A 63 -1.19 2.17 2.25
CA ASN A 63 -1.53 1.14 3.24
C ASN A 63 -1.15 -0.26 2.76
N LEU A 64 0.03 -0.41 2.14
CA LEU A 64 0.47 -1.68 1.60
C LEU A 64 0.61 -2.73 2.72
N VAL A 65 -0.15 -3.82 2.61
CA VAL A 65 -0.04 -4.97 3.52
C VAL A 65 0.28 -6.25 2.75
N GLY A 66 -0.38 -6.47 1.61
CA GLY A 66 -0.15 -7.63 0.76
C GLY A 66 1.21 -7.60 0.04
N ALA A 67 1.60 -8.76 -0.49
CA ALA A 67 2.76 -8.84 -1.38
C ALA A 67 2.41 -8.24 -2.76
N VAL A 68 3.37 -7.54 -3.37
CA VAL A 68 3.20 -6.91 -4.69
C VAL A 68 3.99 -7.69 -5.73
N GLN A 69 3.36 -7.99 -6.86
CA GLN A 69 4.03 -8.56 -8.02
C GLN A 69 3.52 -7.90 -9.31
N TRP A 70 4.33 -7.98 -10.35
CA TRP A 70 3.91 -7.68 -11.71
C TRP A 70 3.63 -8.96 -12.49
N THR A 71 2.68 -8.89 -13.41
CA THR A 71 2.52 -9.89 -14.47
C THR A 71 2.78 -9.28 -15.84
N LYS A 72 3.15 -10.11 -16.80
CA LYS A 72 3.24 -9.82 -18.23
C LYS A 72 2.38 -10.84 -18.98
N ASP A 73 1.35 -10.39 -19.69
CA ASP A 73 0.34 -11.23 -20.35
C ASP A 73 -0.20 -12.34 -19.44
N GLY A 74 -0.41 -11.99 -18.16
CA GLY A 74 -0.89 -12.92 -17.13
C GLY A 74 0.18 -13.80 -16.49
N PHE A 75 1.40 -13.88 -17.04
CA PHE A 75 2.51 -14.62 -16.43
C PHE A 75 3.14 -13.82 -15.28
N ALA A 76 3.27 -14.44 -14.10
CA ALA A 76 3.83 -13.78 -12.93
C ALA A 76 5.36 -13.63 -13.02
N LEU A 77 5.85 -12.41 -12.84
CA LEU A 77 7.29 -12.10 -12.86
C LEU A 77 7.98 -12.32 -11.50
N GLY A 78 7.20 -12.70 -10.48
CA GLY A 78 7.68 -12.95 -9.12
C GLY A 78 7.72 -11.70 -8.23
N PHE A 79 8.29 -11.85 -7.04
CA PHE A 79 8.30 -10.85 -5.96
C PHE A 79 9.67 -10.20 -5.72
N SER A 80 10.68 -10.62 -6.46
CA SER A 80 12.05 -10.12 -6.31
C SER A 80 12.26 -8.81 -7.08
N HIS A 81 13.25 -8.02 -6.67
CA HIS A 81 13.66 -6.81 -7.40
C HIS A 81 14.30 -7.16 -8.74
N THR A 82 15.03 -8.28 -8.79
CA THR A 82 15.55 -8.88 -10.03
C THR A 82 14.61 -9.98 -10.48
N ILE A 83 14.35 -10.06 -11.80
CA ILE A 83 13.38 -11.00 -12.35
C ILE A 83 14.14 -12.12 -13.10
N PRO A 84 14.19 -13.35 -12.57
CA PRO A 84 14.85 -14.48 -13.24
C PRO A 84 14.28 -14.72 -14.63
N GLY A 85 15.15 -14.92 -15.62
CA GLY A 85 14.75 -15.09 -17.03
C GLY A 85 14.50 -13.78 -17.79
N TYR A 86 14.43 -12.64 -17.09
CA TYR A 86 14.21 -11.31 -17.68
C TYR A 86 15.33 -10.34 -17.25
N PRO A 87 16.57 -10.48 -17.76
CA PRO A 87 17.73 -9.73 -17.28
C PRO A 87 17.63 -8.21 -17.48
N ARG A 88 16.77 -7.74 -18.40
CA ARG A 88 16.50 -6.32 -18.64
C ARG A 88 15.44 -5.74 -17.70
N TYR A 89 14.74 -6.58 -16.95
CA TYR A 89 13.60 -6.20 -16.13
C TYR A 89 14.05 -6.06 -14.68
N SER A 90 13.51 -5.06 -14.00
CA SER A 90 13.75 -4.83 -12.57
C SER A 90 12.54 -4.17 -11.92
N VAL A 91 12.26 -4.51 -10.68
CA VAL A 91 11.27 -3.80 -9.86
C VAL A 91 12.02 -2.81 -8.97
N LEU A 92 11.81 -1.52 -9.22
CA LEU A 92 12.29 -0.45 -8.37
C LEU A 92 11.34 -0.33 -7.18
N ALA A 93 11.67 -1.05 -6.10
CA ALA A 93 10.80 -1.13 -4.94
C ALA A 93 11.31 -0.33 -3.73
N ASP A 94 10.39 0.39 -3.10
CA ASP A 94 10.54 0.90 -1.74
C ASP A 94 9.27 0.53 -0.97
N ARG A 95 9.38 -0.51 -0.12
CA ARG A 95 8.25 -1.03 0.63
C ARG A 95 7.69 -0.03 1.64
N ASN A 96 8.53 0.82 2.21
CA ASN A 96 8.10 1.81 3.21
C ASN A 96 7.27 2.92 2.56
N LEU A 97 7.61 3.26 1.32
CA LEU A 97 6.86 4.23 0.51
C LEU A 97 5.74 3.57 -0.31
N GLY A 98 5.67 2.24 -0.36
CA GLY A 98 4.72 1.49 -1.17
C GLY A 98 4.97 1.61 -2.68
N ILE A 99 6.22 1.81 -3.10
CA ILE A 99 6.63 1.97 -4.50
C ILE A 99 7.05 0.61 -5.05
N TYR A 100 6.51 0.21 -6.21
CA TYR A 100 6.82 -1.03 -6.91
C TYR A 100 6.81 -0.81 -8.43
N ASN A 101 7.63 0.10 -8.93
CA ASN A 101 7.66 0.44 -10.34
C ASN A 101 8.39 -0.64 -11.15
N LEU A 102 7.80 -1.11 -12.24
CA LEU A 102 8.47 -2.03 -13.17
C LEU A 102 9.27 -1.22 -14.18
N ARG A 103 10.58 -1.48 -14.22
CA ARG A 103 11.53 -0.90 -15.16
C ARG A 103 12.01 -1.97 -16.14
N ILE A 104 11.98 -1.65 -17.42
CA ILE A 104 12.54 -2.45 -18.50
C ILE A 104 13.60 -1.60 -19.21
N SER A 105 14.88 -1.97 -19.08
CA SER A 105 15.97 -1.29 -19.78
C SER A 105 16.09 -1.76 -21.22
N ASN A 106 16.42 -0.87 -22.16
CA ASN A 106 16.66 -1.20 -23.57
C ASN A 106 15.50 -2.02 -24.17
N ALA A 107 14.29 -1.46 -24.14
CA ALA A 107 13.03 -2.12 -24.53
C ALA A 107 13.12 -2.76 -25.92
N SER A 108 12.54 -3.95 -26.10
CA SER A 108 12.41 -4.63 -27.39
C SER A 108 10.95 -4.86 -27.75
N ILE A 109 10.66 -5.20 -29.01
CA ILE A 109 9.30 -5.49 -29.47
C ILE A 109 8.64 -6.63 -28.66
N GLU A 110 9.42 -7.58 -28.15
CA GLU A 110 8.92 -8.64 -27.28
C GLU A 110 8.37 -8.14 -25.94
N ASP A 111 8.72 -6.91 -25.54
CA ASP A 111 8.21 -6.30 -24.31
C ASP A 111 6.81 -5.68 -24.49
N ASP A 112 6.32 -5.54 -25.72
CA ASP A 112 4.94 -5.11 -26.01
C ASP A 112 3.96 -6.16 -25.46
N ALA A 113 3.23 -5.80 -24.42
CA ALA A 113 2.42 -6.73 -23.65
C ALA A 113 1.45 -5.98 -22.72
N GLU A 114 0.50 -6.72 -22.18
CA GLU A 114 -0.30 -6.24 -21.06
C GLU A 114 0.42 -6.54 -19.75
N TYR A 115 0.64 -5.50 -18.96
CA TYR A 115 1.23 -5.63 -17.64
C TYR A 115 0.16 -5.37 -16.59
N GLN A 116 0.23 -6.09 -15.47
CA GLN A 116 -0.66 -5.85 -14.34
C GLN A 116 0.13 -5.79 -13.05
N CYS A 117 -0.04 -4.70 -12.31
CA CYS A 117 0.42 -4.62 -10.92
C CYS A 117 -0.63 -5.27 -10.03
N GLN A 118 -0.22 -6.28 -9.26
CA GLN A 118 -1.08 -7.04 -8.38
C GLN A 118 -0.61 -6.89 -6.93
N VAL A 119 -1.54 -6.59 -6.04
CA VAL A 119 -1.32 -6.69 -4.59
C VAL A 119 -2.19 -7.82 -4.07
N GLY A 120 -1.56 -8.82 -3.48
CA GLY A 120 -2.24 -9.99 -2.91
C GLY A 120 -3.13 -9.63 -1.72
N PRO A 121 -4.07 -10.53 -1.34
CA PRO A 121 -4.83 -10.35 -0.11
C PRO A 121 -3.90 -10.43 1.12
N ALA A 122 -4.28 -9.76 2.19
CA ALA A 122 -3.61 -9.85 3.49
C ALA A 122 -4.61 -9.70 4.63
N LYS A 123 -4.15 -9.72 5.89
CA LYS A 123 -5.03 -9.61 7.06
C LYS A 123 -5.92 -8.37 6.95
N PHE A 124 -7.24 -8.60 6.87
CA PHE A 124 -8.26 -7.57 6.68
C PHE A 124 -8.08 -6.69 5.43
N ASN A 125 -7.33 -7.13 4.42
CA ASN A 125 -7.06 -6.38 3.20
C ASN A 125 -7.38 -7.21 1.95
N SER A 126 -8.28 -6.71 1.11
CA SER A 126 -8.64 -7.36 -0.16
C SER A 126 -7.56 -7.16 -1.21
N ALA A 127 -7.40 -8.13 -2.12
CA ALA A 127 -6.50 -7.99 -3.26
C ALA A 127 -6.92 -6.82 -4.17
N ILE A 128 -5.94 -6.11 -4.73
CA ILE A 128 -6.16 -5.05 -5.73
C ILE A 128 -5.28 -5.30 -6.95
N ARG A 129 -5.76 -4.95 -8.14
CA ARG A 129 -5.06 -5.17 -9.41
C ARG A 129 -5.32 -3.99 -10.35
N ALA A 130 -4.33 -3.62 -11.15
CA ALA A 130 -4.47 -2.59 -12.18
C ALA A 130 -3.57 -2.88 -13.38
N ASN A 131 -4.09 -2.64 -14.58
CA ASN A 131 -3.45 -2.97 -15.84
C ASN A 131 -2.82 -1.74 -16.50
N ALA A 132 -1.83 -1.99 -17.35
CA ALA A 132 -1.32 -1.05 -18.33
C ALA A 132 -0.81 -1.79 -19.56
N ARG A 133 -1.05 -1.25 -20.74
CA ARG A 133 -0.43 -1.69 -22.00
C ARG A 133 0.92 -0.98 -22.16
N LEU A 134 1.99 -1.75 -22.34
CA LEU A 134 3.24 -1.20 -22.88
C LEU A 134 3.24 -1.46 -24.38
N THR A 135 3.41 -0.41 -25.19
CA THR A 135 3.59 -0.51 -26.64
C THR A 135 5.01 -0.11 -27.00
N VAL A 136 5.72 -0.95 -27.73
CA VAL A 136 7.08 -0.67 -28.18
C VAL A 136 7.05 -0.41 -29.69
N ILE A 137 7.45 0.80 -30.08
CA ILE A 137 7.52 1.19 -31.49
C ILE A 137 8.91 0.81 -32.02
N CYS A 138 8.95 0.03 -33.10
CA CYS A 138 10.17 -0.29 -33.84
C CYS A 138 10.83 0.98 -34.40
N LYS A 139 12.15 0.90 -34.60
CA LYS A 139 12.93 1.96 -35.25
C LYS A 139 12.80 1.96 -36.77
#